data_AF-A0A9X0TNH7-F1
#
_entry.id   AF-A0A9X0TNH7-F1
#
_cell.length_a   1.000
_cell.length_b   1.000
_cell.length_c   1.000
_cell.angle_alpha   90.00
_cell.angle_beta   90.00
_cell.angle_gamma   90.00
#
_symmetry.space_group_name_H-M   'P 1'
#
loop_
_entity.id
_entity.type
_entity.pdbx_description
1 polymer ?
#
loop_
_entity_poly.entity_id
_entity_poly.type
_entity_poly.pdbx_seq_one_letter_code
_entity_poly.pdbx_strand_id
1 'polypeptide(L)' 'MFTKSVGDLLIYFGATSLAAGVFSGWHISAADTKLRKVGLTWFIVNMVNLFVLIPLIIFLLFFGLGYFSGSR' A
#
# COMPACT_ATOMS: atom_id res chain seq x y z
N MET A 1 -18.36 -5.25 -13.01
CA MET A 1 -17.81 -3.88 -13.13
C MET A 1 -17.01 -3.49 -11.88
N PHE A 2 -17.55 -3.69 -10.67
CA PHE A 2 -16.89 -3.38 -9.39
C PHE A 2 -15.54 -4.10 -9.17
N THR A 3 -15.45 -5.40 -9.44
CA THR A 3 -14.21 -6.19 -9.32
C THR A 3 -13.07 -5.72 -10.23
N LYS A 4 -13.40 -5.21 -11.42
CA LYS A 4 -12.41 -4.66 -12.37
C LYS A 4 -11.84 -3.32 -11.84
N SER A 5 -12.72 -2.44 -11.37
CA SER A 5 -12.34 -1.15 -10.78
C SER A 5 -11.50 -1.30 -9.49
N VAL A 6 -11.77 -2.30 -8.66
CA VAL A 6 -10.98 -2.53 -7.44
C VAL A 6 -9.64 -3.22 -7.76
N GLY A 7 -9.60 -4.09 -8.77
CA GLY A 7 -8.35 -4.66 -9.28
C GLY A 7 -7.40 -3.57 -9.81
N ASP A 8 -7.92 -2.63 -10.59
CA ASP A 8 -7.15 -1.47 -11.07
C ASP A 8 -6.66 -0.60 -9.91
N LEU A 9 -7.50 -0.37 -8.89
CA LEU A 9 -7.12 0.37 -7.69
C LEU A 9 -5.95 -0.31 -6.96
N LEU A 10 -5.97 -1.64 -6.84
CA LEU A 10 -4.89 -2.42 -6.22
C LEU A 10 -3.57 -2.30 -6.98
N ILE A 11 -3.61 -2.30 -8.32
CA ILE A 11 -2.44 -2.11 -9.18
C ILE A 11 -1.87 -0.70 -9.00
N TYR A 12 -2.71 0.33 -9.03
CA TYR A 12 -2.28 1.71 -8.79
C TYR A 12 -1.69 1.88 -7.38
N PHE A 13 -2.34 1.32 -6.36
CA PHE A 13 -1.86 1.40 -4.98
C PHE A 13 -0.50 0.71 -4.80
N GLY A 14 -0.32 -0.45 -5.41
CA GLY A 14 0.96 -1.16 -5.43
C GLY A 14 2.07 -0.38 -6.12
N ALA A 15 1.77 0.19 -7.31
CA ALA A 15 2.74 1.00 -8.07
C ALA A 15 3.14 2.28 -7.31
N THR A 16 2.18 3.00 -6.74
CA THR A 16 2.45 4.20 -5.94
C THR A 16 3.23 3.88 -4.67
N SER A 17 2.92 2.76 -3.99
CA SER A 17 3.65 2.33 -2.79
C SER A 17 5.09 1.92 -3.12
N LEU A 18 5.33 1.27 -4.26
CA LEU A 18 6.68 0.99 -4.74
C LEU A 18 7.47 2.28 -4.97
N ALA A 19 6.89 3.24 -5.69
CA ALA A 19 7.52 4.53 -5.94
C ALA A 19 7.82 5.29 -4.63
N ALA A 20 6.86 5.33 -3.69
CA ALA A 20 7.04 5.94 -2.38
C ALA A 20 8.15 5.25 -1.55
N GLY A 21 8.27 3.93 -1.66
CA GLY A 21 9.34 3.15 -1.02
C GLY A 21 10.73 3.51 -1.56
N VAL A 22 10.87 3.63 -2.89
CA VAL A 22 12.14 4.03 -3.53
C VAL A 22 12.51 5.47 -3.15
N PHE A 23 11.55 6.40 -3.21
CA PHE A 23 11.77 7.80 -2.85
C PHE A 23 12.17 7.96 -1.39
N SER A 24 11.47 7.28 -0.48
CA SER A 24 11.79 7.33 0.95
C SER A 24 13.14 6.65 1.26
N GLY A 25 13.46 5.56 0.58
CA GLY A 25 14.78 4.91 0.63
C GLY A 25 15.93 5.84 0.20
N TRP A 26 15.74 6.61 -0.87
CA TRP A 26 16.71 7.64 -1.28
C TRP A 26 16.95 8.67 -0.17
N HIS A 27 15.88 9.13 0.48
CA HIS A 27 15.96 10.13 1.56
C HIS A 27 16.69 9.59 2.80
N ILE A 28 16.67 8.27 3.06
CA ILE A 28 17.45 7.66 4.14
C ILE A 28 18.96 7.81 3.91
N SER A 29 19.40 7.85 2.65
CA SER A 29 20.81 8.04 2.26
C SER A 29 21.25 9.52 2.30
N ALA A 30 20.36 10.46 2.64
CA ALA A 30 20.69 11.87 2.68
C ALA A 30 21.71 12.20 3.80
N ALA A 31 22.64 13.10 3.48
CA ALA A 31 23.61 13.63 4.45
C ALA A 31 22.94 14.47 5.56
N ASP A 32 21.82 15.11 5.24
CA ASP A 32 21.03 15.90 6.20
C ASP A 32 20.23 14.98 7.14
N THR A 33 20.40 15.19 8.44
CA THR A 33 19.82 14.34 9.48
C THR A 33 18.30 14.48 9.58
N LYS A 34 17.73 15.64 9.21
CA LYS A 34 16.27 15.85 9.16
C LYS A 34 15.68 15.11 7.96
N LEU A 35 16.30 15.23 6.79
CA LEU A 35 15.85 14.51 5.58
C LEU A 35 15.92 12.99 5.77
N ARG A 36 16.96 12.48 6.43
CA ARG A 36 17.08 11.05 6.76
C ARG A 36 15.97 10.56 7.70
N LYS A 37 15.61 11.34 8.73
CA LYS A 37 14.50 10.99 9.63
C LYS A 37 13.17 10.97 8.90
N VAL A 38 12.89 11.99 8.09
CA VAL A 38 11.67 12.07 7.28
C VAL A 38 11.61 10.88 6.32
N GLY A 39 12.70 10.58 5.61
CA GLY A 39 12.81 9.42 4.73
C GLY A 39 12.51 8.10 5.46
N LEU A 40 13.08 7.90 6.65
CA LEU A 40 12.85 6.70 7.44
C LEU A 40 11.39 6.56 7.89
N THR A 41 10.76 7.64 8.37
CA THR A 41 9.35 7.63 8.76
C THR A 41 8.45 7.26 7.59
N TRP A 42 8.64 7.90 6.43
CA TRP A 42 7.85 7.59 5.23
C TRP A 42 8.11 6.18 4.69
N PHE A 43 9.34 5.67 4.82
CA PHE A 43 9.68 4.31 4.44
C PHE A 43 8.94 3.28 5.31
N ILE A 44 8.92 3.49 6.64
CA ILE A 44 8.19 2.61 7.57
C ILE A 44 6.70 2.64 7.28
N VAL A 45 6.10 3.83 7.10
CA VAL A 45 4.69 3.98 6.74
C VAL A 45 4.38 3.23 5.44
N ASN A 46 5.26 3.34 4.45
CA ASN A 46 5.10 2.64 3.18
C ASN A 46 5.19 1.11 3.33
N MET A 47 6.09 0.61 4.18
CA MET A 47 6.16 -0.82 4.50
C MET A 47 4.87 -1.31 5.19
N VAL A 48 4.31 -0.54 6.13
CA VAL A 48 3.01 -0.87 6.75
C VAL A 48 1.90 -0.90 5.70
N ASN A 49 1.87 0.06 4.78
CA ASN A 49 0.91 0.04 3.68
C ASN A 49 1.01 -1.24 2.84
N LEU A 50 2.24 -1.65 2.52
CA LEU A 50 2.50 -2.77 1.62
C LEU A 50 2.20 -4.13 2.27
N PHE A 51 2.49 -4.29 3.57
CA PHE A 51 2.34 -5.55 4.29
C PHE A 51 1.04 -5.68 5.10
N VAL A 52 0.34 -4.59 5.36
CA VAL A 52 -0.90 -4.62 6.15
C VAL A 52 -2.09 -4.22 5.30
N LEU A 53 -2.05 -3.04 4.66
CA LEU A 53 -3.18 -2.51 3.92
C LEU A 53 -3.47 -3.27 2.63
N ILE A 54 -2.45 -3.60 1.82
CA ILE A 54 -2.66 -4.39 0.59
C ILE A 54 -3.24 -5.78 0.92
N PRO A 55 -2.68 -6.57 1.85
CA PRO A 55 -3.27 -7.85 2.24
C PRO A 55 -4.67 -7.71 2.83
N LEU A 56 -4.94 -6.66 3.60
CA LEU A 56 -6.27 -6.39 4.17
C LEU A 56 -7.30 -6.08 3.06
N ILE A 57 -6.94 -5.27 2.06
CA ILE A 57 -7.80 -4.97 0.92
C ILE A 57 -8.09 -6.26 0.12
N ILE A 58 -7.06 -7.07 -0.13
CA ILE A 58 -7.22 -8.40 -0.78
C ILE A 58 -8.15 -9.27 0.06
N PHE A 59 -7.93 -9.36 1.38
CA PHE A 59 -8.76 -10.15 2.29
C PHE A 59 -10.23 -9.70 2.23
N LEU A 60 -10.51 -8.40 2.32
CA LEU A 60 -11.87 -7.86 2.21
C LEU A 60 -12.51 -8.12 0.85
N LEU A 61 -11.74 -8.13 -0.24
CA LEU A 61 -12.25 -8.42 -1.58
C LEU A 61 -12.71 -9.87 -1.73
N PHE A 62 -11.91 -10.82 -1.23
CA PHE A 62 -12.20 -12.25 -1.40
C PHE A 62 -13.15 -12.79 -0.31
N PHE A 63 -13.04 -12.30 0.92
CA PHE A 63 -13.80 -12.81 2.07
C PHE A 63 -14.93 -11.88 2.52
N GLY A 64 -14.78 -10.56 2.35
CA GLY A 64 -15.81 -9.59 2.70
C GLY A 64 -16.97 -9.57 1.69
N LEU A 65 -16.68 -9.49 0.38
CA LEU A 65 -17.72 -9.46 -0.66
C LEU A 65 -18.38 -10.83 -0.91
N GLY A 66 -17.65 -11.93 -0.72
CA GLY A 66 -18.20 -13.29 -0.83
C GLY A 66 -19.26 -13.59 0.24
N TYR A 67 -19.10 -13.05 1.45
CA TYR A 67 -20.05 -13.23 2.56
C TYR A 67 -21.39 -12.53 2.33
N PHE A 68 -21.41 -11.38 1.65
CA PHE A 68 -22.64 -10.64 1.32
C PHE A 68 -23.37 -11.16 0.07
N SER A 69 -22.70 -11.94 -0.79
CA SER A 69 -23.32 -12.51 -2.00
C SER A 69 -23.96 -13.89 -1.78
N GLY A 70 -23.63 -14.59 -0.69
CA GLY A 70 -24.16 -15.93 -0.37
C GLY A 70 -25.39 -15.94 0.54
N SER A 71 -25.99 -14.79 0.84
CA SER A 71 -27.21 -14.65 1.67
C SER A 71 -28.48 -14.37 0.86
N ARG A 72 -28.49 -14.71 -0.44
CA ARG A 72 -29.69 -14.70 -1.29
C ARG A 72 -29.85 -16.01 -2.02
#